data_AF-A0A3P7J189-F1
#
_entry.id   AF-A0A3P7J189-F1
#
_cell.length_a   1.000
_cell.length_b   1.000
_cell.length_c   1.000
_cell.angle_alpha   90.00
_cell.angle_beta   90.00
_cell.angle_gamma   90.00
#
_symmetry.space_group_name_H-M   'P 1'
#
loop_
_entity.id
_entity.type
_entity.pdbx_description
1 polymer ?
#
loop_
_entity_poly.entity_id
_entity_poly.type
_entity_poly.pdbx_seq_one_letter_code
_entity_poly.pdbx_strand_id
1 'polypeptide(L)'
;MKNDANQTPAIAAVLRTPFYRAAQIVTLSESIAAIICVVYAFAAYRKMFSLHLNIALLLYLLYISCFIHAVVYSISKIYQLYISFFTSNPCHMFLPRTFYIISHNVIVFGNTGVFNTLAAMVIERCVATVLVDTYERRFHALGFVLCSVVLIITSMELGFGYEAVAGEYLMTNSVMHP
;
A
#
# COMPACT_ATOMS: atom_id res chain seq x y z
N MET A 1 18.50 11.62 -28.92
CA MET A 1 17.20 11.21 -29.51
C MET A 1 17.33 9.98 -30.44
N LYS A 2 17.78 8.81 -29.94
CA LYS A 2 17.81 7.59 -30.78
C LYS A 2 17.59 6.26 -30.04
N ASN A 3 17.24 6.28 -28.75
CA ASN A 3 17.06 5.06 -27.95
C ASN A 3 15.59 4.74 -27.59
N ASP A 4 14.68 5.73 -27.61
CA ASP A 4 13.32 5.50 -27.12
C ASP A 4 12.49 4.59 -28.05
N ALA A 5 12.66 4.71 -29.38
CA ALA A 5 11.90 3.91 -30.35
C ALA A 5 12.22 2.40 -30.30
N ASN A 6 13.38 2.01 -29.76
CA ASN A 6 13.80 0.61 -29.67
C ASN A 6 13.51 -0.02 -28.30
N GLN A 7 13.22 0.80 -27.28
CA GLN A 7 13.00 0.34 -25.90
C GLN A 7 11.52 0.08 -25.59
N THR A 8 10.61 0.88 -26.16
CA THR A 8 9.15 0.65 -26.10
C THR A 8 8.71 -0.74 -26.58
N PRO A 9 9.20 -1.26 -27.73
CA PRO A 9 8.82 -2.60 -28.18
C PRO A 9 9.37 -3.72 -27.26
N ALA A 10 10.54 -3.53 -26.65
CA ALA A 10 11.12 -4.52 -25.73
C ALA A 10 10.32 -4.61 -24.41
N ILE A 11 9.93 -3.47 -23.83
CA ILE A 11 9.14 -3.43 -22.59
C ILE A 11 7.72 -3.96 -22.84
N ALA A 12 7.11 -3.59 -23.97
CA ALA A 12 5.80 -4.12 -24.38
C ALA A 12 5.84 -5.65 -24.60
N ALA A 13 6.96 -6.18 -25.11
CA ALA A 13 7.15 -7.62 -25.23
C ALA A 13 7.18 -8.30 -23.86
N VAL A 14 7.88 -7.74 -22.87
CA VAL A 14 7.88 -8.25 -21.48
C VAL A 14 6.47 -8.26 -20.89
N LEU A 15 5.70 -7.19 -21.07
CA LEU A 15 4.31 -7.08 -20.57
C LEU A 15 3.34 -8.09 -21.20
N ARG A 16 3.66 -8.61 -22.40
CA ARG A 16 2.90 -9.68 -23.08
C ARG A 16 3.39 -11.07 -22.76
N THR A 17 4.52 -11.23 -22.07
CA THR A 17 5.03 -12.56 -21.74
C THR A 17 4.03 -13.32 -20.86
N PRO A 18 3.84 -14.63 -21.09
CA PRO A 18 2.93 -15.44 -20.29
C PRO A 18 3.35 -15.50 -18.82
N PHE A 19 4.67 -15.45 -18.55
CA PHE A 19 5.20 -15.40 -17.19
C PHE A 19 4.78 -14.13 -16.43
N TYR A 20 4.84 -12.97 -17.08
CA TYR A 20 4.40 -11.71 -16.46
C TYR A 20 2.90 -11.72 -16.15
N ARG A 21 2.08 -12.21 -17.09
CA ARG A 21 0.63 -12.35 -16.88
C ARG A 21 0.29 -13.35 -15.78
N ALA A 22 0.98 -14.49 -15.72
CA ALA A 22 0.81 -15.47 -14.65
C ALA A 22 1.15 -14.86 -13.29
N ALA A 23 2.25 -14.12 -13.17
CA ALA A 23 2.61 -13.40 -11.95
C ALA A 23 1.53 -12.38 -11.55
N GLN A 24 0.98 -11.62 -12.51
CA GLN A 24 -0.13 -10.70 -12.25
C GLN A 24 -1.37 -11.42 -11.72
N ILE A 25 -1.73 -12.57 -12.30
CA ILE A 25 -2.88 -13.38 -11.85
C ILE A 25 -2.65 -13.91 -10.43
N VAL A 26 -1.46 -14.42 -10.14
CA VAL A 26 -1.10 -14.90 -8.79
C VAL A 26 -1.23 -13.76 -7.78
N THR A 27 -0.61 -12.61 -8.04
CA THR A 27 -0.70 -11.46 -7.13
C THR A 27 -2.12 -10.90 -6.98
N LEU A 28 -2.94 -10.99 -8.03
CA LEU A 28 -4.36 -10.64 -7.94
C LEU A 28 -5.14 -11.61 -7.05
N SER A 29 -4.90 -12.92 -7.21
CA SER A 29 -5.54 -13.95 -6.39
C SER A 29 -5.19 -13.81 -4.91
N GLU A 30 -3.92 -13.52 -4.60
CA GLU A 30 -3.44 -13.24 -3.26
C GLU A 30 -4.14 -12.02 -2.66
N SER A 31 -4.27 -10.95 -3.45
CA SER A 31 -4.95 -9.72 -3.04
C SER A 31 -6.44 -9.93 -2.76
N ILE A 32 -7.15 -10.71 -3.59
CA ILE A 32 -8.55 -11.07 -3.37
C ILE A 32 -8.70 -11.94 -2.12
N ALA A 33 -7.84 -12.93 -1.94
CA ALA A 33 -7.82 -13.76 -0.74
C ALA A 33 -7.58 -12.90 0.51
N ALA A 34 -6.66 -11.94 0.46
CA ALA A 34 -6.41 -11.00 1.54
C ALA A 34 -7.63 -10.16 1.89
N ILE A 35 -8.40 -9.66 0.91
CA ILE A 35 -9.66 -8.94 1.16
C ILE A 35 -10.64 -9.83 1.93
N ILE A 36 -10.84 -11.07 1.48
CA ILE A 36 -11.76 -12.02 2.13
C ILE A 36 -11.29 -12.30 3.57
N CYS A 37 -10.01 -12.57 3.76
CA CYS A 37 -9.41 -12.82 5.07
C CYS A 37 -9.56 -11.62 6.01
N VAL A 38 -9.29 -10.40 5.54
CA VAL A 38 -9.41 -9.17 6.34
C VAL A 38 -10.86 -8.92 6.74
N VAL A 39 -11.82 -9.07 5.82
CA VAL A 39 -13.25 -8.90 6.10
C VAL A 39 -13.73 -9.95 7.11
N TYR A 40 -13.33 -11.21 6.93
CA TYR A 40 -13.66 -12.29 7.85
C TYR A 40 -13.06 -12.05 9.24
N ALA A 41 -11.76 -11.72 9.31
CA ALA A 41 -11.07 -11.42 10.55
C ALA A 41 -11.73 -10.25 11.26
N PHE A 42 -12.02 -9.16 10.55
CA PHE A 42 -12.70 -8.00 11.11
C PHE A 42 -14.07 -8.36 11.71
N ALA A 43 -14.87 -9.16 11.01
CA ALA A 43 -16.18 -9.62 11.50
C ALA A 43 -16.06 -10.56 12.71
N ALA A 44 -15.07 -11.45 12.73
CA ALA A 44 -14.83 -12.39 13.82
C ALA A 44 -14.30 -11.68 15.08
N TYR A 45 -13.30 -10.81 14.93
CA TYR A 45 -12.69 -10.07 16.04
C TYR A 45 -13.65 -9.07 16.68
N ARG A 46 -14.62 -8.53 15.93
CA ARG A 46 -15.69 -7.69 16.50
C ARG A 46 -16.47 -8.39 17.62
N LYS A 47 -16.57 -9.72 17.58
CA LYS A 47 -17.31 -10.50 18.58
C LYS A 47 -16.47 -10.83 19.82
N MET A 48 -15.15 -10.68 19.76
CA MET A 48 -14.21 -11.12 20.79
C MET A 48 -13.64 -9.95 21.62
N PHE A 49 -14.42 -8.87 21.78
CA PHE A 49 -14.01 -7.57 22.33
C PHE A 49 -13.78 -7.58 23.86
N SER A 50 -12.89 -8.43 24.36
CA SER A 50 -12.27 -8.29 25.69
C SER A 50 -10.86 -7.69 25.61
N LEU A 51 -10.47 -7.17 24.44
CA LEU A 51 -9.15 -6.56 24.23
C LEU A 51 -9.10 -5.16 24.85
N HIS A 52 -7.93 -4.79 25.39
CA HIS A 52 -7.67 -3.41 25.83
C HIS A 52 -7.90 -2.43 24.68
N LEU A 53 -8.53 -1.29 24.99
CA LEU A 53 -8.90 -0.27 24.00
C LEU A 53 -7.70 0.17 23.14
N ASN A 54 -6.50 0.26 23.75
CA ASN A 54 -5.28 0.66 23.07
C ASN A 54 -4.92 -0.26 21.89
N ILE A 55 -4.90 -1.58 22.11
CA ILE A 55 -4.58 -2.52 21.02
C ILE A 55 -5.74 -2.65 20.04
N ALA A 56 -6.98 -2.53 20.49
CA ALA A 56 -8.13 -2.56 19.60
C ALA A 56 -8.07 -1.43 18.55
N LEU A 57 -7.65 -0.23 18.96
CA LEU A 57 -7.46 0.90 18.05
C LEU A 57 -6.34 0.66 17.03
N LEU A 58 -5.18 0.16 17.47
CA LEU A 58 -4.06 -0.16 16.57
C LEU A 58 -4.43 -1.28 15.59
N LEU A 59 -5.14 -2.31 16.05
CA LEU A 59 -5.61 -3.41 15.22
C LEU A 59 -6.64 -2.92 14.18
N TYR A 60 -7.51 -1.98 14.55
CA TYR A 60 -8.44 -1.35 13.63
C TYR A 60 -7.71 -0.57 12.52
N LEU A 61 -6.70 0.21 12.88
CA LEU A 61 -5.86 0.95 11.93
C LEU A 61 -5.12 0.00 10.97
N LEU A 62 -4.62 -1.12 11.49
CA LEU A 62 -3.96 -2.16 10.69
C LEU A 62 -4.93 -2.75 9.66
N TYR A 63 -6.14 -3.16 10.10
CA TYR A 63 -7.11 -3.77 9.20
C TYR A 63 -7.57 -2.82 8.10
N ILE A 64 -7.80 -1.54 8.43
CA ILE A 64 -8.13 -0.52 7.42
C ILE A 64 -6.99 -0.36 6.42
N SER A 65 -5.75 -0.27 6.88
CA SER A 65 -4.59 -0.09 6.01
C SER A 65 -4.41 -1.29 5.06
N CYS A 66 -4.52 -2.52 5.58
CA CYS A 66 -4.50 -3.74 4.78
C CYS A 66 -5.65 -3.80 3.76
N PHE A 67 -6.86 -3.41 4.17
CA PHE A 67 -8.03 -3.40 3.30
C PHE A 67 -7.87 -2.41 2.15
N ILE A 68 -7.47 -1.16 2.45
CA ILE A 68 -7.22 -0.14 1.43
C ILE A 68 -6.13 -0.61 0.46
N HIS A 69 -5.03 -1.14 0.98
CA HIS A 69 -3.94 -1.68 0.17
C HIS A 69 -4.44 -2.77 -0.77
N ALA A 70 -5.11 -3.80 -0.25
CA ALA A 70 -5.57 -4.94 -1.05
C ALA A 70 -6.62 -4.51 -2.09
N VAL A 71 -7.53 -3.59 -1.77
CA VAL A 71 -8.52 -3.10 -2.74
C VAL A 71 -7.85 -2.34 -3.88
N VAL A 72 -7.00 -1.35 -3.57
CA VAL A 72 -6.35 -0.52 -4.60
C VAL A 72 -5.38 -1.34 -5.44
N TYR A 73 -4.66 -2.28 -4.82
CA TYR A 73 -3.77 -3.21 -5.51
C TYR A 73 -4.56 -4.11 -6.48
N SER A 74 -5.70 -4.65 -6.05
CA SER A 74 -6.58 -5.47 -6.91
C SER A 74 -7.08 -4.69 -8.12
N ILE A 75 -7.58 -3.47 -7.93
CA ILE A 75 -8.05 -2.61 -9.02
C ILE A 75 -6.92 -2.32 -10.01
N SER A 76 -5.74 -1.99 -9.49
CA SER A 76 -4.56 -1.70 -10.31
C SER A 76 -4.14 -2.90 -11.16
N LYS A 77 -4.15 -4.11 -10.58
CA LYS A 77 -3.79 -5.34 -11.29
C LYS A 77 -4.86 -5.76 -12.31
N ILE A 78 -6.14 -5.63 -11.99
CA ILE A 78 -7.23 -5.90 -12.96
C ILE A 78 -7.08 -4.98 -14.17
N TYR A 79 -6.84 -3.69 -13.95
CA TYR A 79 -6.68 -2.72 -15.01
C TYR A 79 -5.44 -3.00 -15.87
N GLN A 80 -4.32 -3.36 -15.24
CA GLN A 80 -3.09 -3.73 -15.95
C GLN A 80 -3.24 -5.03 -16.76
N LEU A 81 -3.96 -6.02 -16.21
CA LEU A 81 -4.27 -7.28 -16.88
C LEU A 81 -5.18 -7.03 -18.10
N TYR A 82 -6.21 -6.21 -17.94
CA TYR A 82 -7.11 -5.80 -19.01
C TYR A 82 -6.34 -5.18 -20.18
N ILE A 83 -5.46 -4.21 -19.90
CA ILE A 83 -4.63 -3.58 -20.94
C ILE A 83 -3.72 -4.62 -21.62
N SER A 84 -3.14 -5.55 -20.84
CA SER A 84 -2.27 -6.59 -21.39
C SER A 84 -2.98 -7.53 -22.39
N PHE A 85 -4.26 -7.83 -22.17
CA PHE A 85 -5.05 -8.69 -23.06
C PHE A 85 -5.66 -7.97 -24.26
N PHE A 86 -6.21 -6.76 -24.05
CA PHE A 86 -7.07 -6.11 -25.04
C PHE A 86 -6.37 -5.03 -25.87
N THR A 87 -5.15 -4.62 -25.52
CA THR A 87 -4.45 -3.54 -26.24
C THR A 87 -3.47 -4.09 -27.27
N SER A 88 -3.82 -3.95 -28.55
CA SER A 88 -2.96 -4.33 -29.69
C SER A 88 -1.81 -3.35 -29.93
N ASN A 89 -2.01 -2.05 -29.62
CA ASN A 89 -1.01 -1.01 -29.83
C ASN A 89 0.01 -0.96 -28.67
N PRO A 90 1.32 -1.12 -28.94
CA PRO A 90 2.34 -1.15 -27.88
C PRO A 90 2.46 0.17 -27.10
N CYS A 91 2.15 1.31 -27.74
CA CYS A 91 2.20 2.63 -27.09
C CYS A 91 1.08 2.87 -26.07
N HIS A 92 -0.03 2.13 -26.16
CA HIS A 92 -1.17 2.25 -25.23
C HIS A 92 -1.15 1.14 -24.16
N MET A 93 -0.09 0.33 -24.11
CA MET A 93 0.02 -0.79 -23.17
C MET A 93 0.42 -0.35 -21.75
N PHE A 94 0.67 0.95 -21.56
CA PHE A 94 1.04 1.53 -20.28
C PHE A 94 -0.18 2.10 -19.54
N LEU A 95 -0.17 2.00 -18.21
CA LEU A 95 -1.17 2.63 -17.36
C LEU A 95 -1.17 4.15 -17.59
N PRO A 96 -2.34 4.81 -17.65
CA PRO A 96 -2.42 6.26 -17.62
C PRO A 96 -1.65 6.81 -16.42
N ARG A 97 -0.79 7.79 -16.67
CA ARG A 97 0.15 8.35 -15.67
C ARG A 97 -0.56 8.72 -14.37
N THR A 98 -1.68 9.44 -14.46
CA THR A 98 -2.44 9.90 -13.29
C THR A 98 -2.96 8.72 -12.46
N PHE A 99 -3.46 7.68 -13.12
CA PHE A 99 -3.95 6.48 -12.43
C PHE A 99 -2.81 5.74 -11.73
N TYR A 100 -1.66 5.59 -12.40
CA TYR A 100 -0.48 4.96 -11.78
C TYR A 100 0.03 5.74 -10.57
N ILE A 101 0.18 7.06 -10.66
CA ILE A 101 0.67 7.88 -9.55
C ILE A 101 -0.28 7.76 -8.36
N ILE A 102 -1.59 7.91 -8.57
CA ILE A 102 -2.57 7.83 -7.48
C ILE A 102 -2.56 6.44 -6.84
N SER A 103 -2.68 5.37 -7.64
CA SER A 103 -2.75 4.02 -7.09
C SER A 103 -1.46 3.61 -6.40
N HIS A 104 -0.31 3.96 -6.97
CA HIS A 104 1.00 3.68 -6.37
C HIS A 104 1.18 4.39 -5.04
N ASN A 105 0.82 5.68 -4.93
CA ASN A 105 0.90 6.41 -3.67
C ASN A 105 0.01 5.78 -2.59
N VAL A 106 -1.20 5.35 -2.94
CA VAL A 106 -2.10 4.70 -1.97
C VAL A 106 -1.59 3.31 -1.56
N ILE A 107 -0.98 2.56 -2.49
CA ILE A 107 -0.32 1.28 -2.19
C ILE A 107 0.86 1.50 -1.23
N VAL A 108 1.73 2.48 -1.51
CA VAL A 108 2.85 2.82 -0.63
C VAL A 108 2.35 3.26 0.75
N PHE A 109 1.33 4.11 0.81
CA PHE A 109 0.70 4.52 2.06
C PHE A 109 0.19 3.32 2.88
N GLY A 110 -0.53 2.40 2.24
CA GLY A 110 -1.04 1.20 2.89
C GLY A 110 0.08 0.30 3.41
N ASN A 111 1.13 0.07 2.62
CA ASN A 111 2.25 -0.79 2.99
C ASN A 111 3.05 -0.20 4.16
N THR A 112 3.45 1.06 4.04
CA THR A 112 4.18 1.77 5.10
C THR A 112 3.34 1.92 6.36
N GLY A 113 2.04 2.20 6.21
CA GLY A 113 1.10 2.24 7.33
C GLY A 113 1.00 0.91 8.06
N VAL A 114 1.01 -0.23 7.36
CA VAL A 114 1.04 -1.56 7.97
C VAL A 114 2.32 -1.77 8.79
N PHE A 115 3.49 -1.46 8.24
CA PHE A 115 4.76 -1.57 8.96
C PHE A 115 4.80 -0.70 10.22
N ASN A 116 4.42 0.57 10.10
CA ASN A 116 4.40 1.51 11.22
C ASN A 116 3.39 1.09 12.30
N THR A 117 2.23 0.58 11.90
CA THR A 117 1.22 0.08 12.86
C THR A 117 1.71 -1.18 13.59
N LEU A 118 2.39 -2.10 12.90
CA LEU A 118 3.01 -3.27 13.53
C LEU A 118 4.09 -2.87 14.53
N ALA A 119 4.96 -1.91 14.19
CA ALA A 119 5.96 -1.37 15.10
C ALA A 119 5.29 -0.75 16.35
N ALA A 120 4.23 0.04 16.16
CA ALA A 120 3.48 0.62 17.27
C ALA A 120 2.81 -0.43 18.17
N MET A 121 2.30 -1.53 17.60
CA MET A 121 1.77 -2.65 18.38
C MET A 121 2.86 -3.34 19.21
N VAL A 122 4.05 -3.54 18.65
CA VAL A 122 5.19 -4.10 19.40
C VAL A 122 5.56 -3.17 20.56
N ILE A 123 5.65 -1.86 20.33
CA ILE A 123 5.93 -0.86 21.37
C ILE A 123 4.87 -0.90 22.46
N GLU A 124 3.58 -0.93 22.09
CA GLU A 124 2.46 -1.01 23.04
C GLU A 124 2.60 -2.25 23.94
N ARG A 125 2.92 -3.40 23.35
CA ARG A 125 3.13 -4.65 24.09
C ARG A 125 4.36 -4.60 24.98
N CYS A 126 5.48 -4.06 24.52
CA CYS A 126 6.66 -3.88 25.35
C CYS A 126 6.37 -2.98 26.56
N VAL A 127 5.71 -1.84 26.36
CA VAL A 127 5.32 -0.92 27.43
C VAL A 127 4.38 -1.59 28.43
N ALA A 128 3.37 -2.33 27.95
CA ALA A 128 2.44 -3.06 28.81
C ALA A 128 3.15 -4.12 29.66
N THR A 129 4.14 -4.82 29.11
CA THR A 129 4.91 -5.86 29.86
C THR A 129 5.88 -5.27 30.88
N VAL A 130 6.56 -4.16 30.57
CA VAL A 130 7.59 -3.57 31.43
C VAL A 130 6.99 -2.70 32.53
N LEU A 131 5.88 -2.02 32.25
CA LEU A 131 5.26 -1.04 33.15
C LEU A 131 3.87 -1.47 33.62
N VAL A 132 3.68 -2.75 33.95
CA VAL A 132 2.36 -3.35 34.23
C VAL A 132 1.53 -2.54 35.24
N ASP A 133 2.13 -2.13 36.37
CA ASP A 133 1.45 -1.40 37.44
C ASP A 133 1.07 0.03 37.07
N THR A 134 1.86 0.65 36.19
CA THR A 134 1.63 2.05 35.75
C THR A 134 0.72 2.09 34.52
N TYR A 135 0.75 1.03 33.71
CA TYR A 135 -0.01 0.87 32.48
C TYR A 135 -1.52 0.95 32.75
N GLU A 136 -2.03 0.12 33.67
CA GLU A 136 -3.45 0.09 34.01
C GLU A 136 -3.96 1.42 34.59
N ARG A 137 -3.10 2.15 35.30
CA ARG A 137 -3.52 3.35 36.05
C ARG A 137 -3.43 4.65 35.23
N ARG A 138 -2.57 4.72 34.21
CA ARG A 138 -2.22 6.00 33.56
C ARG A 138 -2.21 5.99 32.03
N PHE A 139 -2.14 4.82 31.37
CA PHE A 139 -1.89 4.72 29.93
C PHE A 139 -3.13 4.43 29.06
N HIS A 140 -4.33 4.80 29.54
CA HIS A 140 -5.58 4.66 28.77
C HIS A 140 -5.59 5.43 27.42
N ALA A 141 -4.74 6.46 27.27
CA ALA A 141 -4.63 7.26 26.04
C ALA A 141 -3.44 6.87 25.13
N LEU A 142 -2.62 5.90 25.54
CA LEU A 142 -1.39 5.53 24.81
C LEU A 142 -1.69 5.07 23.39
N GLY A 143 -2.77 4.29 23.19
CA GLY A 143 -3.18 3.82 21.88
C GLY A 143 -3.54 4.96 20.92
N PHE A 144 -4.20 6.01 21.43
CA PHE A 144 -4.55 7.18 20.61
C PHE A 144 -3.30 7.97 20.19
N VAL A 145 -2.34 8.13 21.12
CA VAL A 145 -1.05 8.78 20.82
C VAL A 145 -0.28 7.98 19.77
N LEU A 146 -0.17 6.66 19.94
CA LEU A 146 0.51 5.78 19.00
C LEU A 146 -0.15 5.80 17.62
N CYS A 147 -1.48 5.70 17.53
CA CYS A 147 -2.20 5.84 16.26
C CYS A 147 -1.93 7.18 15.58
N SER A 148 -1.93 8.27 16.34
CA SER A 148 -1.65 9.62 15.80
C SER A 148 -0.23 9.71 15.26
N VAL A 149 0.76 9.19 15.99
CA VAL A 149 2.16 9.14 15.56
C VAL A 149 2.32 8.30 14.30
N VAL A 150 1.69 7.12 14.23
CA VAL A 150 1.72 6.26 13.03
C VAL A 150 1.16 6.99 11.81
N LEU A 151 0.03 7.68 11.96
CA LEU A 151 -0.58 8.44 10.86
C LEU A 151 0.31 9.59 10.38
N ILE A 152 0.93 10.33 11.31
CA ILE A 152 1.85 11.43 10.98
C ILE A 152 3.08 10.89 10.25
N ILE A 153 3.76 9.89 10.80
CA ILE A 153 4.98 9.32 10.19
C ILE A 153 4.68 8.78 8.79
N THR A 154 3.60 8.00 8.65
CA THR A 154 3.21 7.44 7.35
C THR A 154 2.88 8.53 6.32
N SER A 155 2.28 9.64 6.77
CA SER A 155 1.97 10.78 5.89
C SER A 155 3.23 11.54 5.48
N MET A 156 4.20 11.70 6.38
CA MET A 156 5.49 12.32 6.09
C MET A 156 6.30 11.48 5.10
N GLU A 157 6.37 10.16 5.31
CA GLU A 157 7.07 9.24 4.41
C GLU A 157 6.46 9.25 2.99
N LEU A 158 5.13 9.31 2.90
CA LEU A 158 4.45 9.49 1.63
C LEU A 158 4.77 10.85 0.98
N GLY A 159 4.78 11.93 1.76
CA GLY A 159 5.12 13.26 1.28
C GLY A 159 6.53 13.33 0.69
N PHE A 160 7.53 12.81 1.40
CA PHE A 160 8.91 12.74 0.92
C PHE A 160 9.03 11.83 -0.33
N GLY A 161 8.35 10.69 -0.34
CA GLY A 161 8.32 9.80 -1.49
C GLY A 161 7.69 10.48 -2.72
N TYR A 162 6.59 11.21 -2.53
CA TYR A 162 5.94 11.96 -3.59
C TYR A 162 6.82 13.07 -4.15
N GLU A 163 7.51 13.82 -3.28
CA GLU A 163 8.44 14.87 -3.72
C GLU A 163 9.63 14.32 -4.51
N ALA A 164 10.19 13.19 -4.10
CA ALA A 164 11.27 12.53 -4.85
C ALA A 164 10.79 12.09 -6.24
N VAL A 165 9.63 11.43 -6.28
CA VAL A 165 8.99 10.96 -7.52
C VAL A 165 8.63 12.13 -8.42
N ALA A 166 7.99 13.18 -7.90
CA ALA A 166 7.63 14.38 -8.64
C ALA A 166 8.86 15.18 -9.11
N GLY A 167 9.92 15.22 -8.31
CA GLY A 167 11.19 15.86 -8.63
C GLY A 167 11.89 15.20 -9.81
N GLU A 168 11.99 13.87 -9.81
CA GLU A 168 12.50 13.11 -10.97
C GLU A 168 11.64 13.34 -12.23
N TYR A 169 10.32 13.47 -12.08
CA TYR A 169 9.42 13.75 -13.20
C TYR A 169 9.51 15.17 -13.76
N LEU A 170 9.74 16.18 -12.93
CA LEU A 170 9.99 17.57 -13.37
C LEU A 170 11.36 17.69 -14.06
N MET A 171 12.37 16.97 -13.57
CA MET A 171 13.67 16.92 -14.22
C MET A 171 13.63 16.17 -15.56
N THR A 172 12.89 15.07 -15.68
CA THR A 172 12.75 14.37 -16.97
C THR A 172 11.93 15.15 -17.99
N ASN A 173 10.91 15.91 -17.58
CA ASN A 173 10.16 16.79 -18.48
C ASN A 173 10.98 18.01 -18.95
N SER A 174 11.86 18.56 -18.11
CA SER A 174 12.76 19.67 -18.52
C SER A 174 13.90 19.22 -19.43
N VAL A 175 14.21 17.93 -19.49
CA VAL A 175 15.14 17.33 -20.46
C VAL A 175 14.44 16.95 -21.78
N MET A 176 13.10 16.84 -21.80
CA MET A 176 12.31 16.52 -23.00
C MET A 176 11.90 17.74 -23.86
N HIS A 177 12.17 18.97 -23.40
CA HIS A 177 12.01 20.19 -24.20
C HIS A 177 13.27 21.07 -24.17
N PRO A 178 14.12 20.97 -25.19
CA PRO A 178 14.66 22.12 -25.91
C PRO A 178 13.77 22.50 -27.11
#